data_AF-A0A1M6BVM6-F1
#
_entry.id   AF-A0A1M6BVM6-F1
#
_cell.length_a   1.000
_cell.length_b   1.000
_cell.length_c   1.000
_cell.angle_alpha   90.00
_cell.angle_beta   90.00
_cell.angle_gamma   90.00
#
_symmetry.space_group_name_H-M   'P 1'
#
loop_
_entity.id
_entity.type
_entity.pdbx_description
1 polymer ?
#
loop_
_entity_poly.entity_id
_entity_poly.type
_entity_poly.pdbx_seq_one_letter_code
_entity_poly.pdbx_strand_id
1 'polypeptide(L)'
;MKFKLIKKLEQGKFITRYDVEYETEDKEQKIYEIISRNSEIESEEDLHNMKPDAVVLIIEDEKHERLLINKEFRLAVDSWVYNFPAGLIDPGETADEAAKRELMEETGLELISIEDHIGRSYSAVGFSNEVNVCVVGTAKGEFKKSTSNVEEIEPGWYTKEEVRELLKTQPFAARTQAYAYLWSRE
;
A
#
# COMPACT_ATOMS: atom_id res chain seq x y z
N MET A 1 -27.35 -1.86 2.30
CA MET A 1 -27.17 -3.34 2.26
C MET A 1 -26.98 -3.85 3.68
N LYS A 2 -27.45 -5.06 4.00
CA LYS A 2 -27.35 -5.70 5.32
C LYS A 2 -26.49 -6.96 5.24
N PHE A 3 -25.41 -7.03 6.01
CA PHE A 3 -24.57 -8.23 6.10
C PHE A 3 -25.39 -9.43 6.61
N LYS A 4 -25.15 -10.61 6.04
CA LYS A 4 -25.80 -11.87 6.44
C LYS A 4 -24.79 -12.86 6.98
N LEU A 5 -23.81 -13.24 6.17
CA LEU A 5 -22.77 -14.17 6.54
C LEU A 5 -21.54 -13.98 5.66
N ILE A 6 -20.43 -14.57 6.11
CA ILE A 6 -19.23 -14.74 5.31
C ILE A 6 -18.85 -16.21 5.26
N LYS A 7 -18.41 -16.69 4.11
CA LYS A 7 -18.02 -18.08 3.87
C LYS A 7 -16.60 -18.15 3.32
N LYS A 8 -15.69 -18.76 4.06
CA LYS A 8 -14.35 -19.12 3.58
C LYS A 8 -14.49 -20.17 2.46
N LEU A 9 -13.89 -19.91 1.31
CA LEU A 9 -13.91 -20.84 0.17
C LEU A 9 -12.56 -21.53 -0.03
N GLU A 10 -11.51 -20.75 -0.19
CA GLU A 10 -10.17 -21.26 -0.51
C GLU A 10 -9.11 -20.43 0.22
N GLN A 11 -8.16 -21.12 0.86
CA GLN A 11 -7.05 -20.50 1.57
C GLN A 11 -5.73 -20.83 0.88
N GLY A 12 -5.09 -19.80 0.34
CA GLY A 12 -3.72 -19.87 -0.16
C GLY A 12 -2.70 -19.58 0.93
N LYS A 13 -1.43 -19.44 0.52
CA LYS A 13 -0.34 -19.09 1.44
C LYS A 13 -0.40 -17.65 1.94
N PHE A 14 -0.78 -16.71 1.07
CA PHE A 14 -0.73 -15.27 1.34
C PHE A 14 -2.10 -14.60 1.37
N ILE A 15 -3.10 -15.21 0.71
CA ILE A 15 -4.44 -14.65 0.55
C ILE A 15 -5.49 -15.76 0.68
N THR A 16 -6.67 -15.38 1.16
CA THR A 16 -7.83 -16.26 1.35
C THR A 16 -9.05 -15.67 0.64
N ARG A 17 -9.81 -16.51 -0.07
CA ARG A 17 -11.01 -16.17 -0.83
C ARG A 17 -12.26 -16.40 0.04
N TYR A 18 -13.15 -15.41 0.10
CA TYR A 18 -14.41 -15.47 0.85
C TYR A 18 -15.61 -14.96 0.04
N ASP A 19 -16.74 -15.66 0.13
CA ASP A 19 -18.01 -15.08 -0.30
C ASP A 19 -18.68 -14.36 0.86
N VAL A 20 -19.03 -13.09 0.63
CA VAL A 20 -19.80 -12.30 1.58
C VAL A 20 -21.22 -12.17 1.07
N GLU A 21 -22.19 -12.58 1.90
CA GLU A 21 -23.60 -12.47 1.56
C GLU A 21 -24.22 -11.22 2.19
N TYR A 22 -24.93 -10.47 1.35
CA TYR A 22 -25.69 -9.30 1.74
C TYR A 22 -27.15 -9.42 1.30
N GLU A 23 -28.04 -8.79 2.05
CA GLU A 23 -29.39 -8.43 1.58
C GLU A 23 -29.37 -6.98 1.10
N THR A 24 -29.83 -6.76 -0.12
CA THR A 24 -29.95 -5.44 -0.73
C THR A 24 -31.17 -4.69 -0.18
N GLU A 25 -31.29 -3.39 -0.50
CA GLU A 25 -32.46 -2.59 -0.10
C GLU A 25 -33.75 -3.12 -0.71
N ASP A 26 -33.66 -3.72 -1.91
CA ASP A 26 -34.78 -4.35 -2.62
C ASP A 26 -35.08 -5.78 -2.11
N LYS A 27 -34.44 -6.22 -1.02
CA LYS A 27 -34.57 -7.56 -0.41
C LYS A 27 -34.04 -8.71 -1.27
N GLU A 28 -33.27 -8.39 -2.31
CA GLU A 28 -32.55 -9.40 -3.09
C GLU A 28 -31.29 -9.85 -2.36
N GLN A 29 -30.94 -11.14 -2.53
CA GLN A 29 -29.68 -11.70 -2.05
C GLN A 29 -28.55 -11.31 -3.01
N LYS A 30 -27.44 -10.81 -2.46
CA LYS A 30 -26.22 -10.52 -3.21
C LYS A 30 -25.05 -11.27 -2.59
N ILE A 31 -24.38 -12.09 -3.39
CA ILE A 31 -23.11 -12.71 -3.02
C ILE A 31 -22.00 -11.87 -3.64
N TYR A 32 -21.02 -11.49 -2.82
CA TYR A 32 -19.87 -10.70 -3.25
C TYR A 32 -18.56 -11.43 -3.00
N GLU A 33 -17.72 -11.42 -4.01
CA GLU A 33 -16.44 -12.11 -4.03
C GLU A 33 -15.33 -11.20 -3.48
N ILE A 34 -14.67 -11.59 -2.37
CA ILE A 34 -13.50 -10.89 -1.85
C ILE A 34 -12.27 -11.79 -1.69
N ILE A 35 -11.10 -11.14 -1.65
CA ILE A 35 -9.80 -11.69 -1.28
C ILE A 35 -9.26 -10.91 -0.07
N SER A 36 -8.85 -11.63 0.97
CA SER A 36 -8.32 -11.06 2.21
C SER A 36 -6.96 -11.66 2.56
N ARG A 37 -6.10 -10.86 3.22
CA ARG A 37 -4.89 -11.35 3.90
C ARG A 37 -5.18 -12.02 5.22
N ASN A 38 -6.24 -11.59 5.92
CA ASN A 38 -6.73 -12.27 7.11
C ASN A 38 -7.42 -13.58 6.70
N SER A 39 -6.84 -14.72 7.10
CA SER A 39 -7.41 -16.04 6.88
C SER A 39 -8.48 -16.41 7.91
N GLU A 40 -8.72 -15.62 8.95
CA GLU A 40 -9.64 -15.95 10.04
C GLU A 40 -10.78 -14.92 10.14
N ILE A 41 -11.37 -14.54 8.99
CA ILE A 41 -12.59 -13.70 8.98
C ILE A 41 -13.82 -14.56 9.29
N GLU A 42 -14.47 -14.26 10.41
CA GLU A 42 -15.70 -14.95 10.85
C GLU A 42 -16.89 -14.00 11.02
N SER A 43 -16.65 -12.68 11.07
CA SER A 43 -17.66 -11.66 11.35
C SER A 43 -17.60 -10.45 10.41
N GLU A 44 -18.64 -9.61 10.46
CA GLU A 44 -18.66 -8.30 9.78
C GLU A 44 -17.57 -7.36 10.32
N GLU A 45 -17.23 -7.46 11.60
CA GLU A 45 -16.17 -6.66 12.22
C GLU A 45 -14.78 -7.05 11.68
N ASP A 46 -14.52 -8.36 11.54
CA ASP A 46 -13.29 -8.86 10.94
C ASP A 46 -13.15 -8.41 9.47
N LEU A 47 -14.28 -8.34 8.75
CA LEU A 47 -14.33 -7.89 7.37
C LEU A 47 -13.91 -6.42 7.23
N HIS A 48 -14.27 -5.55 8.18
CA HIS A 48 -13.83 -4.15 8.21
C HIS A 48 -12.33 -3.98 8.39
N ASN A 49 -11.62 -5.03 8.80
CA ASN A 49 -10.17 -5.09 8.98
C ASN A 49 -9.61 -3.85 9.72
N MET A 50 -9.92 -3.75 11.01
CA MET A 50 -9.67 -2.53 11.78
C MET A 50 -8.19 -2.18 12.00
N LYS A 51 -7.29 -3.11 11.70
CA LYS A 51 -5.83 -2.96 11.85
C LYS A 51 -5.19 -2.81 10.46
N PRO A 52 -4.20 -1.93 10.29
CA PRO A 52 -3.48 -1.86 9.04
C PRO A 52 -2.61 -3.10 8.82
N ASP A 53 -2.65 -3.65 7.61
CA ASP A 53 -1.77 -4.72 7.15
C ASP A 53 -0.39 -4.19 6.75
N ALA A 54 -0.35 -2.97 6.21
CA ALA A 54 0.83 -2.39 5.59
C ALA A 54 1.00 -0.89 5.87
N VAL A 55 2.24 -0.42 5.80
CA VAL A 55 2.60 1.00 5.79
C VAL A 55 3.02 1.43 4.39
N VAL A 56 2.64 2.64 4.00
CA VAL A 56 3.07 3.29 2.75
C VAL A 56 3.81 4.58 3.09
N LEU A 57 4.98 4.79 2.51
CA LEU A 57 5.87 5.88 2.89
C LEU A 57 5.84 7.00 1.86
N ILE A 58 5.43 8.18 2.28
CA ILE A 58 5.44 9.39 1.45
C ILE A 58 6.62 10.23 1.93
N ILE A 59 7.75 10.09 1.23
CA ILE A 59 9.03 10.61 1.71
C ILE A 59 9.59 11.63 0.74
N GLU A 60 9.98 12.78 1.28
CA GLU A 60 10.74 13.79 0.57
C GLU A 60 12.21 13.78 1.01
N ASP A 61 13.08 14.39 0.22
CA ASP A 61 14.44 14.67 0.64
C ASP A 61 14.49 15.81 1.68
N GLU A 62 15.62 15.98 2.35
CA GLU A 62 15.77 17.00 3.42
C GLU A 62 15.50 18.44 2.98
N LYS A 63 15.46 18.70 1.66
CA LYS A 63 15.19 20.02 1.09
C LYS A 63 13.75 20.20 0.66
N HIS A 64 12.91 19.17 0.71
CA HIS A 64 11.55 19.17 0.17
C HIS A 64 11.51 19.50 -1.33
N GLU A 65 12.54 19.11 -2.07
CA GLU A 65 12.68 19.39 -3.51
C GLU A 65 12.40 18.12 -4.34
N ARG A 66 12.56 16.93 -3.75
CA ARG A 66 12.42 15.65 -4.44
C ARG A 66 11.56 14.67 -3.65
N LEU A 67 10.72 13.95 -4.36
CA LEU A 67 9.87 12.89 -3.82
C LEU A 67 10.54 11.52 -4.06
N LEU A 68 10.55 10.67 -3.04
CA LEU A 68 11.01 9.29 -3.14
C LEU A 68 9.93 8.45 -3.82
N ILE A 69 10.28 7.77 -4.91
CA ILE A 69 9.40 6.83 -5.58
C ILE A 69 10.22 5.58 -5.93
N ASN A 70 9.65 4.41 -5.67
CA ASN A 70 10.18 3.13 -6.11
C ASN A 70 9.60 2.80 -7.49
N LYS A 71 10.46 2.31 -8.39
CA LYS A 71 10.02 1.58 -9.57
C LYS A 71 10.16 0.10 -9.25
N GLU A 72 9.04 -0.60 -9.12
CA GLU A 72 9.00 -1.97 -8.64
C GLU A 72 8.35 -2.91 -9.65
N PHE A 73 8.92 -4.10 -9.82
CA PHE A 73 8.32 -5.13 -10.66
C PHE A 73 7.17 -5.84 -9.93
N ARG A 74 5.93 -5.55 -10.32
CA ARG A 74 4.73 -6.12 -9.71
C ARG A 74 4.29 -7.38 -10.43
N LEU A 75 4.50 -8.53 -9.79
CA LEU A 75 4.16 -9.87 -10.31
C LEU A 75 2.69 -9.99 -10.75
N ALA A 76 1.76 -9.33 -10.04
CA ALA A 76 0.33 -9.40 -10.33
C ALA A 76 -0.07 -8.82 -11.69
N VAL A 77 0.75 -7.92 -12.24
CA VAL A 77 0.52 -7.28 -13.54
C VAL A 77 1.67 -7.50 -14.54
N ASP A 78 2.67 -8.29 -14.16
CA ASP A 78 3.87 -8.59 -14.97
C ASP A 78 4.54 -7.33 -15.55
N SER A 79 4.67 -6.28 -14.73
CA SER A 79 5.16 -4.98 -15.18
C SER A 79 5.87 -4.22 -14.07
N TRP A 80 6.79 -3.35 -14.49
CA TRP A 80 7.30 -2.29 -13.64
C TRP A 80 6.22 -1.24 -13.38
N VAL A 81 6.03 -0.87 -12.11
CA VAL A 81 5.05 0.10 -11.65
C VAL A 81 5.73 1.08 -10.70
N TYR A 82 5.43 2.36 -10.84
CA TYR A 82 5.89 3.37 -9.90
C TYR A 82 4.99 3.38 -8.66
N ASN A 83 5.58 3.16 -7.49
CA ASN A 83 4.90 3.11 -6.21
C ASN A 83 5.72 3.81 -5.14
N PHE A 84 5.07 4.21 -4.06
CA PHE A 84 5.81 4.59 -2.86
C PHE A 84 6.46 3.37 -2.21
N PRO A 85 7.58 3.55 -1.49
CA PRO A 85 8.08 2.50 -0.60
C PRO A 85 6.97 2.03 0.34
N ALA A 86 6.82 0.72 0.51
CA ALA A 86 5.73 0.17 1.28
C ALA A 86 5.95 -1.30 1.61
N GLY A 87 5.53 -1.71 2.80
CA GLY A 87 5.56 -3.11 3.18
C GLY A 87 4.66 -3.44 4.35
N LEU A 88 4.65 -4.71 4.73
CA LEU A 88 3.76 -5.22 5.76
C LEU A 88 4.22 -4.75 7.14
N ILE A 89 3.26 -4.53 8.03
CA ILE A 89 3.55 -4.27 9.44
C ILE A 89 3.67 -5.62 10.14
N ASP A 90 4.85 -5.90 10.69
CA ASP A 90 5.09 -7.18 11.34
C ASP A 90 4.35 -7.29 12.69
N PRO A 91 4.08 -8.52 13.18
CA PRO A 91 3.43 -8.70 14.48
C PRO A 91 4.20 -8.03 15.63
N GLY A 92 3.55 -7.09 16.30
CA GLY A 92 4.14 -6.32 17.40
C GLY A 92 4.84 -5.04 16.98
N GLU A 93 4.93 -4.78 15.67
CA GLU A 93 5.50 -3.56 15.09
C GLU A 93 4.44 -2.44 15.03
N THR A 94 4.86 -1.21 15.31
CA THR A 94 4.08 -0.01 15.01
C THR A 94 4.25 0.40 13.54
N ALA A 95 3.33 1.20 13.00
CA ALA A 95 3.48 1.70 11.63
C ALA A 95 4.79 2.49 11.41
N ASP A 96 5.28 3.18 12.44
CA ASP A 96 6.52 3.96 12.39
C ASP A 96 7.77 3.08 12.38
N GLU A 97 7.75 1.98 13.15
CA GLU A 97 8.83 0.98 13.15
C GLU A 97 8.87 0.28 11.79
N ALA A 98 7.71 -0.14 11.27
CA ALA A 98 7.58 -0.71 9.94
C ALA A 98 8.10 0.25 8.87
N ALA A 99 7.73 1.53 8.93
CA ALA A 99 8.21 2.53 7.97
C ALA A 99 9.74 2.63 7.99
N LYS A 100 10.35 2.72 9.17
CA LYS A 100 11.82 2.80 9.28
C LYS A 100 12.51 1.57 8.70
N ARG A 101 11.97 0.37 8.98
CA ARG A 101 12.49 -0.90 8.49
C ARG A 101 12.36 -1.00 6.98
N GLU A 102 11.15 -0.86 6.45
CA GLU A 102 10.85 -0.98 5.01
C GLU A 102 11.63 0.04 4.19
N LEU A 103 11.73 1.29 4.65
CA LEU A 103 12.54 2.30 3.95
C LEU A 103 14.01 1.86 3.81
N MET A 104 14.60 1.37 4.89
CA MET A 104 15.98 0.90 4.90
C MET A 104 16.15 -0.35 4.03
N GLU A 105 15.23 -1.31 4.11
CA GLU A 105 15.27 -2.56 3.37
C GLU A 105 15.13 -2.36 1.86
N GLU A 106 14.18 -1.52 1.43
CA GLU A 106 13.91 -1.30 0.01
C GLU A 106 14.89 -0.31 -0.64
N THR A 107 15.32 0.71 0.11
CA THR A 107 16.03 1.86 -0.47
C THR A 107 17.43 2.11 0.09
N GLY A 108 17.73 1.60 1.28
CA GLY A 108 18.95 1.91 2.02
C GLY A 108 18.98 3.28 2.69
N LEU A 109 17.90 4.06 2.61
CA LEU A 109 17.78 5.38 3.22
C LEU A 109 17.42 5.31 4.71
N GLU A 110 17.82 6.34 5.45
CA GLU A 110 17.49 6.54 6.87
C GLU A 110 16.34 7.55 6.98
N LEU A 111 15.25 7.15 7.65
CA LEU A 111 14.12 8.03 7.98
C LEU A 111 14.53 9.02 9.08
N ILE A 112 14.42 10.32 8.81
CA ILE A 112 14.92 11.40 9.68
C ILE A 112 13.82 12.05 10.49
N SER A 113 12.68 12.32 9.86
CA SER A 113 11.49 12.88 10.50
C SER A 113 10.26 12.06 10.12
N ILE A 114 9.35 11.92 11.07
CA ILE A 114 7.95 11.59 10.79
C ILE A 114 7.18 12.88 11.07
N GLU A 115 6.55 13.41 10.05
CA GLU A 115 5.91 14.73 10.05
C GLU A 115 4.39 14.62 10.12
N ASP A 116 3.83 13.58 9.53
CA ASP A 116 2.39 13.33 9.55
C ASP A 116 2.05 11.85 9.35
N HIS A 117 0.81 11.51 9.69
CA HIS A 117 0.21 10.20 9.47
C HIS A 117 -1.09 10.35 8.71
N ILE A 118 -1.17 9.74 7.54
CA ILE A 118 -2.44 9.62 6.82
C ILE A 118 -3.13 8.34 7.29
N GLY A 119 -4.35 8.51 7.80
CA GLY A 119 -5.15 7.44 8.38
C GLY A 119 -5.45 6.28 7.43
N ARG A 120 -6.14 5.27 7.99
CA ARG A 120 -6.44 4.01 7.31
C ARG A 120 -7.15 4.20 5.98
N SER A 121 -6.70 3.44 4.98
CA SER A 121 -7.32 3.39 3.65
C SER A 121 -7.16 1.99 3.06
N TYR A 122 -8.17 1.54 2.33
CA TYR A 122 -8.15 0.23 1.68
C TYR A 122 -7.32 0.27 0.39
N SER A 123 -6.57 -0.81 0.13
CA SER A 123 -5.74 -0.95 -1.08
C SER A 123 -6.56 -1.14 -2.35
N ALA A 124 -7.59 -2.00 -2.30
CA ALA A 124 -8.38 -2.37 -3.47
C ALA A 124 -9.85 -2.64 -3.08
N VAL A 125 -10.59 -1.58 -2.73
CA VAL A 125 -12.00 -1.65 -2.26
C VAL A 125 -12.95 -2.46 -3.15
N GLY A 126 -12.58 -2.67 -4.43
CA GLY A 126 -13.35 -3.47 -5.37
C GLY A 126 -13.29 -4.98 -5.11
N PHE A 127 -12.31 -5.51 -4.40
CA PHE A 127 -12.23 -6.96 -4.15
C PHE A 127 -11.44 -7.35 -2.90
N SER A 128 -10.81 -6.41 -2.21
CA SER A 128 -10.02 -6.70 -1.01
C SER A 128 -10.33 -5.72 0.11
N ASN A 129 -10.22 -6.23 1.32
CA ASN A 129 -10.28 -5.47 2.56
C ASN A 129 -8.88 -5.22 3.15
N GLU A 130 -7.79 -5.41 2.40
CA GLU A 130 -6.44 -5.02 2.81
C GLU A 130 -6.39 -3.52 3.13
N VAL A 131 -5.87 -3.19 4.32
CA VAL A 131 -5.81 -1.84 4.86
C VAL A 131 -4.37 -1.38 4.99
N ASN A 132 -4.14 -0.12 4.66
CA ASN A 132 -2.84 0.51 4.76
C ASN A 132 -2.97 1.82 5.53
N VAL A 133 -1.88 2.26 6.14
CA VAL A 133 -1.70 3.62 6.65
C VAL A 133 -0.53 4.28 5.91
N CYS A 134 -0.45 5.61 5.90
CA CYS A 134 0.72 6.29 5.36
C CYS A 134 1.50 7.02 6.45
N VAL A 135 2.82 6.96 6.35
CA VAL A 135 3.76 7.77 7.12
C VAL A 135 4.36 8.80 6.17
N VAL A 136 4.29 10.07 6.55
CA VAL A 136 4.85 11.20 5.79
C VAL A 136 6.09 11.71 6.52
N GLY A 137 7.16 11.99 5.79
CA GLY A 137 8.37 12.51 6.42
C GLY A 137 9.52 12.73 5.46
N THR A 138 10.71 12.87 6.02
CA THR A 138 11.95 13.08 5.26
C THR A 138 12.96 11.97 5.50
N ALA A 139 13.79 11.71 4.50
CA ALA A 139 14.88 10.75 4.60
C ALA A 139 16.19 11.29 4.01
N LYS A 140 17.29 10.67 4.42
CA LYS A 140 18.63 10.95 3.90
C LYS A 140 19.40 9.66 3.64
N GLY A 141 20.55 9.81 2.98
CA GLY A 141 21.49 8.72 2.74
C GLY A 141 21.71 8.46 1.26
N GLU A 142 22.30 7.31 0.97
CA GLU A 142 22.60 6.87 -0.39
C GLU A 142 21.77 5.63 -0.70
N PHE A 143 21.25 5.55 -1.94
CA PHE A 143 20.51 4.39 -2.38
C PHE A 143 21.37 3.14 -2.34
N LYS A 144 20.79 2.07 -1.82
CA LYS A 144 21.35 0.72 -1.87
C LYS A 144 20.36 -0.20 -2.56
N LYS A 145 20.88 -1.31 -3.07
CA LYS A 145 20.01 -2.37 -3.59
C LYS A 145 19.12 -2.87 -2.45
N SER A 146 17.84 -3.13 -2.78
CA SER A 146 16.92 -3.78 -1.87
C SER A 146 17.52 -5.05 -1.27
N THR A 147 17.27 -5.30 0.01
CA THR A 147 17.69 -6.51 0.72
C THR A 147 16.80 -7.72 0.40
N SER A 148 15.68 -7.51 -0.29
CA SER A 148 14.78 -8.57 -0.75
C SER A 148 15.42 -9.39 -1.88
N ASN A 149 15.25 -10.71 -1.82
CA ASN A 149 15.68 -11.64 -2.88
C ASN A 149 14.55 -12.02 -3.84
N VAL A 150 13.34 -11.52 -3.59
CA VAL A 150 12.11 -11.91 -4.31
C VAL A 150 11.35 -10.71 -4.87
N GLU A 151 11.82 -9.49 -4.59
CA GLU A 151 11.30 -8.25 -5.12
C GLU A 151 12.40 -7.53 -5.89
N GLU A 152 12.03 -6.95 -7.02
CA GLU A 152 12.92 -6.13 -7.84
C GLU A 152 12.46 -4.68 -7.72
N ILE A 153 13.26 -3.87 -7.03
CA ILE A 153 12.95 -2.50 -6.65
C ILE A 153 14.10 -1.57 -7.04
N GLU A 154 13.79 -0.50 -7.76
CA GLU A 154 14.69 0.59 -8.10
C GLU A 154 14.21 1.89 -7.42
N PRO A 155 14.77 2.29 -6.27
CA PRO A 155 14.41 3.53 -5.61
C PRO A 155 15.01 4.74 -6.33
N GLY A 156 14.28 5.85 -6.34
CA GLY A 156 14.76 7.10 -6.95
C GLY A 156 14.20 8.36 -6.29
N TRP A 157 15.04 9.40 -6.26
CA TRP A 157 14.61 10.76 -5.94
C TRP A 157 14.16 11.44 -7.22
N TYR A 158 12.93 11.94 -7.25
CA TYR A 158 12.37 12.59 -8.43
C TYR A 158 11.99 14.03 -8.13
N THR A 159 12.45 14.93 -8.98
CA THR A 159 11.98 16.32 -9.03
C THR A 159 10.52 16.38 -9.49
N LYS A 160 9.86 17.51 -9.25
CA LYS A 160 8.50 17.74 -9.73
C LYS A 160 8.39 17.60 -11.25
N GLU A 161 9.37 18.11 -11.99
CA GLU A 161 9.45 17.97 -13.45
C GLU A 161 9.46 16.50 -13.89
N GLU A 162 10.32 15.68 -13.28
CA GLU A 162 10.42 14.25 -13.59
C GLU A 162 9.13 13.51 -13.24
N VAL A 163 8.55 13.79 -12.07
CA VAL A 163 7.26 13.20 -11.67
C VAL A 163 6.17 13.51 -12.70
N ARG A 164 6.07 14.77 -13.16
CA ARG A 164 5.10 15.14 -14.21
C ARG A 164 5.31 14.40 -15.51
N GLU A 165 6.56 14.06 -15.87
CA GLU A 165 6.84 13.30 -17.07
C GLU A 165 6.50 11.81 -16.92
N LEU A 166 6.84 11.22 -15.77
CA LEU A 166 6.48 9.84 -15.45
C LEU A 166 4.97 9.64 -15.46
N LEU A 167 4.19 10.57 -14.88
CA LEU A 167 2.73 10.49 -14.82
C LEU A 167 2.04 10.46 -16.20
N LYS A 168 2.72 10.90 -17.27
CA LYS A 168 2.17 10.83 -18.64
C LYS A 168 2.36 9.47 -19.31
N THR A 169 3.39 8.73 -18.90
CA THR A 169 3.90 7.59 -19.69
C THR A 169 3.97 6.28 -18.92
N GLN A 170 4.03 6.32 -17.59
CA GLN A 170 4.27 5.16 -16.75
C GLN A 170 3.04 4.78 -15.92
N PRO A 171 2.84 3.48 -15.65
CA PRO A 171 1.83 3.02 -14.70
C PRO A 171 2.27 3.32 -13.26
N PHE A 172 1.33 3.83 -12.46
CA PHE A 172 1.51 4.07 -11.04
C PHE A 172 0.50 3.25 -10.23
N ALA A 173 0.85 2.93 -8.99
CA ALA A 173 -0.16 2.57 -8.01
C ALA A 173 -1.09 3.77 -7.77
N ALA A 174 -2.41 3.53 -7.63
CA ALA A 174 -3.41 4.59 -7.64
C ALA A 174 -3.15 5.70 -6.60
N ARG A 175 -2.73 5.33 -5.38
CA ARG A 175 -2.42 6.29 -4.31
C ARG A 175 -1.18 7.12 -4.63
N THR A 176 -0.10 6.47 -5.07
CA THR A 176 1.13 7.14 -5.49
C THR A 176 0.85 8.08 -6.65
N GLN A 177 0.06 7.64 -7.64
CA GLN A 177 -0.32 8.47 -8.77
C GLN A 177 -1.04 9.75 -8.32
N ALA A 178 -2.04 9.61 -7.44
CA ALA A 178 -2.84 10.74 -6.97
C ALA A 178 -2.00 11.74 -6.16
N TYR A 179 -1.19 11.24 -5.22
CA TYR A 179 -0.31 12.11 -4.42
C TYR A 179 0.75 12.78 -5.29
N ALA A 180 1.47 12.00 -6.12
CA ALA A 180 2.51 12.51 -7.00
C ALA A 180 1.97 13.54 -7.99
N TYR A 181 0.74 13.35 -8.49
CA TYR A 181 0.06 14.35 -9.31
C TYR A 181 -0.16 15.65 -8.54
N LEU A 182 -0.70 15.61 -7.32
CA LEU A 182 -0.92 16.83 -6.54
C LEU A 182 0.40 17.52 -6.15
N TRP A 183 1.36 16.75 -5.65
CA TRP A 183 2.67 17.24 -5.19
C TRP A 183 3.46 17.94 -6.31
N SER A 184 3.43 17.37 -7.51
CA SER A 184 4.22 17.88 -8.65
C SER A 184 3.55 19.03 -9.42
N ARG A 185 2.34 19.47 -9.05
CA ARG A 185 1.60 20.51 -9.79
C ARG A 185 2.14 21.93 -9.61
N GLU A 186 2.88 22.17 -8.55
CA GLU A 186 3.41 23.49 -8.18
C GLU A 186 4.86 23.68 -8.61
#